data_AF-A0A831Z5E9-F1
#
_entry.id   AF-A0A831Z5E9-F1
#
_cell.length_a   1.000
_cell.length_b   1.000
_cell.length_c   1.000
_cell.angle_alpha   90.00
_cell.angle_beta   90.00
_cell.angle_gamma   90.00
#
_symmetry.space_group_name_H-M   'P 1'
#
loop_
_entity.id
_entity.type
_entity.pdbx_description
1 polymer ?
#
loop_
_entity_poly.entity_id
_entity_poly.type
_entity_poly.pdbx_seq_one_letter_code
_entity_poly.pdbx_strand_id
1 'polypeptide(L)' 'SLIALSGNRVLVIVDGEEDLLAIPLVYLLPPNSIILYGLMDTALVALHVSHYLKKSILKFVGKYFVVGEC' A
#
# COMPACT_ATOMS: atom_id res chain seq x y z
N SER A 1 -5.42 15.66 2.61
CA SER A 1 -4.96 16.84 3.38
C SER A 1 -3.69 17.39 2.73
N LEU A 2 -3.64 18.70 2.44
CA LEU A 2 -2.60 19.39 1.64
C LEU A 2 -1.13 19.09 2.03
N ILE A 3 -0.91 18.59 3.24
CA ILE A 3 0.39 18.26 3.84
C ILE A 3 1.12 17.14 3.06
N ALA A 4 0.40 16.18 2.49
CA ALA A 4 1.01 15.09 1.71
C ALA A 4 1.63 15.57 0.38
N LEU A 5 1.13 16.69 -0.16
CA LEU A 5 1.59 17.24 -1.44
C LEU A 5 2.80 18.16 -1.29
N SER A 6 3.14 18.57 -0.08
CA SER A 6 4.24 19.52 0.18
C SER A 6 5.59 18.84 0.40
N GLY A 7 5.72 17.54 0.11
CA GLY A 7 6.94 16.76 0.33
C GLY A 7 7.30 16.52 1.80
N ASN A 8 6.41 16.92 2.73
CA ASN A 8 6.62 16.74 4.17
C ASN A 8 6.31 15.30 4.58
N ARG A 9 6.92 14.86 5.69
CA ARG A 9 6.59 13.57 6.32
C ARG A 9 5.16 13.63 6.85
N VAL A 10 4.37 12.61 6.53
CA VAL A 10 2.98 12.45 6.96
C VAL A 10 2.86 11.21 7.83
N LEU A 11 2.15 11.33 8.95
CA LEU A 11 1.72 10.19 9.76
C LEU A 11 0.27 9.85 9.40
N VAL A 12 0.02 8.60 9.04
CA VAL A 12 -1.33 8.04 8.84
C VAL A 12 -1.55 7.04 9.95
N ILE A 13 -2.66 7.21 10.69
CA ILE A 13 -3.08 6.26 11.72
C ILE A 13 -4.17 5.39 11.11
N VAL A 14 -4.00 4.08 11.20
CA VAL A 14 -4.92 3.07 10.66
C VAL A 14 -5.69 2.46 11.81
N ASP A 15 -7.00 2.34 11.63
CA ASP A 15 -7.84 1.50 12.48
C ASP A 15 -7.99 0.13 11.79
N GLY A 16 -7.36 -0.91 12.35
CA GLY A 16 -7.23 -2.23 11.73
C GLY A 16 -5.77 -2.64 11.45
N GLU A 17 -5.57 -3.52 10.47
CA GLU A 17 -4.25 -4.07 10.14
C GLU A 17 -3.46 -3.15 9.20
N GLU A 18 -2.28 -2.71 9.65
CA GLU A 18 -1.38 -1.80 8.93
C GLU A 18 -0.82 -2.41 7.64
N ASP A 19 -0.49 -3.70 7.65
CA ASP A 19 0.12 -4.40 6.52
C ASP A 19 -0.82 -4.50 5.31
N LEU A 20 -2.13 -4.53 5.52
CA LEU A 20 -3.14 -4.48 4.46
C LEU A 20 -3.08 -3.17 3.65
N LEU A 21 -2.53 -2.08 4.21
CA LEU A 21 -2.28 -0.86 3.44
C LEU A 21 -1.30 -1.07 2.27
N ALA A 22 -0.46 -2.11 2.32
CA ALA A 22 0.46 -2.40 1.22
C ALA A 22 -0.29 -2.57 -0.12
N ILE A 23 -1.52 -3.10 -0.11
CA ILE A 23 -2.33 -3.34 -1.31
C ILE A 23 -2.66 -2.02 -2.04
N PRO A 24 -3.37 -1.04 -1.42
CA PRO A 24 -3.63 0.25 -2.06
C PRO A 24 -2.35 1.07 -2.28
N LEU A 25 -1.34 0.95 -1.41
CA LEU A 25 -0.06 1.67 -1.60
C LEU A 25 0.69 1.24 -2.85
N VAL A 26 0.71 -0.06 -3.18
CA VAL A 26 1.28 -0.54 -4.45
C VAL A 26 0.63 0.14 -5.65
N TYR A 27 -0.69 0.33 -5.61
CA TYR A 27 -1.42 1.01 -6.68
C TYR A 27 -1.06 2.50 -6.74
N LEU A 28 -1.10 3.20 -5.61
CA LEU A 28 -0.96 4.66 -5.52
C LEU A 28 0.47 5.18 -5.73
N LEU A 29 1.49 4.48 -5.22
CA LEU A 29 2.86 4.97 -5.21
C LEU A 29 3.52 4.88 -6.60
N PRO A 30 4.42 5.78 -6.99
CA PRO A 30 5.13 5.66 -8.27
C PRO A 30 6.00 4.39 -8.32
N PRO A 31 6.29 3.83 -9.52
CA PRO A 31 7.26 2.76 -9.67
C PRO A 31 8.61 3.12 -9.02
N ASN A 32 9.32 2.10 -8.53
CA ASN A 32 10.56 2.21 -7.73
C ASN A 32 10.40 2.73 -6.30
N SER A 33 9.18 2.99 -5.84
CA SER A 33 8.93 3.18 -4.41
C SER A 33 9.23 1.90 -3.64
N ILE A 34 9.61 2.05 -2.36
CA ILE A 34 9.76 0.94 -1.43
C ILE A 34 8.72 1.13 -0.32
N ILE A 35 7.91 0.10 -0.11
CA ILE A 35 6.97 0.02 1.02
C ILE A 35 7.64 -0.84 2.09
N LEU A 36 7.68 -0.35 3.33
CA LEU A 36 8.18 -1.07 4.48
C LEU A 36 7.04 -1.26 5.47
N TYR A 37 6.83 -2.48 5.95
CA TYR A 37 5.86 -2.79 7.00
C TYR A 37 6.33 -3.98 7.85
N GLY A 38 5.80 -4.08 9.06
CA GLY A 38 6.15 -5.17 9.98
C GLY A 38 5.40 -6.47 9.66
N LEU A 39 6.08 -7.60 9.75
CA LEU A 39 5.45 -8.91 9.91
C LEU A 39 5.52 -9.28 11.39
N MET A 40 4.36 -9.42 12.04
CA MET A 40 4.24 -9.62 13.49
C MET A 40 5.32 -10.54 14.06
N ASP A 41 6.07 -10.02 15.03
CA ASP A 41 7.12 -10.69 15.81
C ASP A 41 8.21 -11.45 15.02
N THR A 42 8.27 -11.25 13.70
CA THR A 42 9.07 -12.10 12.82
C THR A 42 10.10 -11.30 12.02
N ALA A 43 9.68 -10.27 11.29
CA ALA A 43 10.54 -9.60 10.32
C ALA A 43 10.04 -8.22 9.87
N LEU A 44 10.92 -7.46 9.20
CA LEU A 44 10.55 -6.31 8.38
C LEU A 44 10.36 -6.77 6.94
N VAL A 45 9.23 -6.40 6.32
CA VAL A 45 9.00 -6.65 4.89
C VAL A 45 9.39 -5.40 4.10
N ALA A 46 10.19 -5.59 3.05
CA ALA A 46 10.52 -4.55 2.09
C ALA A 46 9.99 -4.91 0.70
N LEU A 47 9.07 -4.11 0.20
CA LEU A 47 8.36 -4.38 -1.04
C LEU A 47 8.66 -3.31 -2.09
N HIS A 48 9.28 -3.74 -3.20
CA HIS A 48 9.59 -2.87 -4.33
C HIS A 48 8.39 -2.72 -5.27
N VAL A 49 7.93 -1.48 -5.46
CA VAL A 49 6.81 -1.17 -6.33
C VAL A 49 7.26 -1.20 -7.79
N SER A 50 7.08 -2.36 -8.44
CA SER A 50 7.35 -2.54 -9.86
C SER A 50 6.10 -2.37 -10.73
N HIS A 51 6.30 -2.12 -12.02
CA HIS A 51 5.20 -2.11 -13.00
C HIS A 51 4.45 -3.44 -13.05
N TYR A 52 5.17 -4.55 -12.89
CA TYR A 52 4.58 -5.88 -12.82
C TYR A 52 3.67 -6.00 -11.59
N LEU A 53 4.18 -5.65 -10.41
CA LEU A 53 3.43 -5.78 -9.16
C LEU A 53 2.16 -4.93 -9.16
N LYS A 54 2.22 -3.70 -9.67
CA LYS A 54 1.04 -2.85 -9.88
C LYS A 54 -0.05 -3.54 -10.70
N LYS A 55 0.32 -4.12 -11.84
CA LYS A 55 -0.63 -4.83 -12.73
C LYS A 55 -1.20 -6.08 -12.05
N SER A 56 -0.37 -6.82 -11.34
CA SER A 56 -0.79 -8.03 -10.62
C SER A 56 -1.78 -7.73 -9.51
N ILE A 57 -1.51 -6.69 -8.70
CA ILE A 57 -2.41 -6.26 -7.64
C ILE A 57 -3.75 -5.77 -8.17
N LEU A 58 -3.76 -4.96 -9.24
CA LEU A 58 -5.02 -4.52 -9.86
C LEU A 58 -5.90 -5.69 -10.33
N LYS A 59 -5.29 -6.70 -10.96
CA LYS A 59 -6.00 -7.92 -11.36
C LYS A 59 -6.49 -8.73 -10.16
N PHE A 60 -5.68 -8.83 -9.11
CA PHE A 60 -6.05 -9.53 -7.88
C PHE A 60 -7.23 -8.84 -7.19
N VAL A 61 -7.16 -7.54 -6.96
CA VAL A 61 -8.22 -6.76 -6.34
C VAL A 61 -9.51 -6.86 -7.14
N GLY A 62 -9.46 -6.62 -8.45
CA GLY A 62 -10.65 -6.68 -9.31
C GLY A 62 -11.28 -8.07 -9.45
N LYS A 63 -10.54 -9.14 -9.12
CA LYS A 63 -11.04 -10.52 -9.19
C LYS A 63 -11.62 -11.01 -7.87
N TYR A 64 -11.05 -10.59 -6.75
CA TYR A 64 -11.33 -11.19 -5.43
C TYR A 64 -12.02 -10.25 -4.45
N PHE A 65 -12.01 -8.93 -4.69
CA PHE A 65 -12.68 -7.97 -3.83
C PHE A 65 -13.95 -7.45 -4.51
N VAL A 66 -15.05 -7.46 -3.77
CA VAL A 66 -16.27 -6.75 -4.14
C VAL A 66 -16.15 -5.35 -3.56
N VAL A 67 -16.33 -4.32 -4.39
CA VAL A 67 -16.43 -2.96 -3.88
C VAL A 67 -17.78 -2.86 -3.18
N GLY A 68 -17.77 -2.86 -1.85
CA GLY A 68 -18.96 -2.56 -1.05
C GLY A 68 -19.33 -1.09 -1.19
N GLU A 69 -20.63 -0.78 -1.14
CA GLU A 69 -21.08 0.60 -0.97
C GLU A 69 -20.67 1.05 0.45
N CYS A 70 -19.86 2.11 0.53
CA CYS A 70 -19.48 2.75 1.79
C CYS A 70 -20.51 3.79 2.20
#